data_AF-A0A853BV46-F1
#
_entry.id   AF-A0A853BV46-F1
#
_cell.length_a   1.000
_cell.length_b   1.000
_cell.length_c   1.000
_cell.angle_alpha   90.00
_cell.angle_beta   90.00
_cell.angle_gamma   90.00
#
_symmetry.space_group_name_H-M   'P 1'
#
loop_
_entity.id
_entity.type
_entity.pdbx_description
1 polymer ?
#
loop_
_entity_poly.entity_id
_entity_poly.type
_entity_poly.pdbx_seq_one_letter_code
_entity_poly.pdbx_strand_id
1 'polypeptide(L)'
;MGLPTMHEEPAGRRSGQGEALRGETERARALAEAGRRLAAPGDTSAKLWETARLAARTVPGCDHAGITLVRRGSGLATPVYTGPTALAADQLQYDLDEGPCVEVAREGVRWRRLVDTASDTTWPRFARGVRDLGWAASSPVRCTRPRG
;
A
#
# COMPACT_ATOMS: atom_id res chain seq x y z
N MET A 1 8.88 51.18 42.56
CA MET A 1 8.39 49.81 42.87
C MET A 1 7.37 49.44 41.80
N GLY A 2 7.77 48.65 40.81
CA GLY A 2 6.89 48.09 39.78
C GLY A 2 7.07 46.58 39.77
N LEU A 3 5.98 45.84 39.94
CA LEU A 3 5.97 44.37 39.96
C LEU A 3 6.23 43.82 38.54
N PRO A 4 6.94 42.70 38.38
CA PRO A 4 7.11 42.08 37.08
C PRO A 4 5.83 41.32 36.67
N THR A 5 5.38 41.56 35.44
CA THR A 5 4.29 40.84 34.80
C THR A 5 4.73 39.40 34.52
N MET A 6 3.97 38.44 35.06
CA MET A 6 4.14 37.01 34.77
C MET A 6 3.85 36.75 33.30
N HIS A 7 4.81 36.21 32.55
CA HIS A 7 4.54 35.53 31.28
C HIS A 7 3.98 34.15 31.59
N GLU A 8 2.71 33.91 31.26
CA GLU A 8 2.14 32.57 31.21
C GLU A 8 2.60 31.87 29.91
N GLU A 9 3.39 30.82 30.08
CA GLU A 9 3.76 29.83 29.06
C GLU A 9 2.54 28.98 28.66
N PRO A 10 2.27 28.73 27.36
CA PRO A 10 1.13 27.90 26.97
C PRO A 10 1.45 26.42 27.18
N ALA A 11 0.82 25.82 28.19
CA ALA A 11 0.79 24.39 28.44
C ALA A 11 -0.13 23.70 27.40
N GLY A 12 0.45 23.20 26.30
CA GLY A 12 -0.34 22.44 25.31
C GLY A 12 0.42 21.52 24.35
N ARG A 13 1.76 21.57 24.28
CA ARG A 13 2.53 20.85 23.25
C ARG A 13 3.09 19.47 23.64
N ARG A 14 2.97 19.05 24.91
CA ARG A 14 3.63 17.82 25.42
C ARG A 14 2.83 16.52 25.26
N SER A 15 1.49 16.56 25.25
CA SER A 15 0.69 15.32 25.16
C SER A 15 0.68 14.72 23.75
N GLY A 16 0.53 15.54 22.71
CA GLY A 16 0.48 15.08 21.32
C GLY A 16 1.81 14.47 20.80
N GLN A 17 2.95 14.89 21.35
CA GLN A 17 4.25 14.32 20.99
C GLN A 17 4.42 12.90 21.55
N GLY A 18 3.91 12.65 22.77
CA GLY A 18 3.96 11.32 23.39
C GLY A 18 3.06 10.30 22.70
N GLU A 19 1.90 10.71 22.21
CA GLU A 19 0.98 9.86 21.46
C GLU A 19 1.50 9.53 20.05
N ALA A 20 2.07 10.51 19.35
CA ALA A 20 2.69 10.29 18.05
C ALA A 20 3.86 9.30 18.11
N LEU A 21 4.76 9.44 19.09
CA LEU A 21 5.89 8.53 19.31
C LEU A 21 5.43 7.10 19.68
N ARG A 22 4.35 6.98 20.46
CA ARG A 22 3.74 5.68 20.79
C ARG A 22 3.17 5.00 19.54
N GLY A 23 2.44 5.75 18.71
CA GLY A 23 1.87 5.24 17.46
C GLY A 23 2.94 4.83 16.44
N GLU A 24 4.04 5.57 16.34
CA GLU A 24 5.17 5.19 15.50
C GLU A 24 5.87 3.92 16.00
N THR A 25 6.08 3.82 17.32
CA THR A 25 6.68 2.63 17.95
C THR A 25 5.80 1.39 17.76
N GLU A 26 4.48 1.53 17.87
CA GLU A 26 3.53 0.45 17.63
C GLU A 26 3.58 -0.05 16.19
N ARG A 27 3.59 0.86 15.20
CA ARG A 27 3.73 0.52 13.79
C ARG A 27 5.05 -0.19 13.51
N ALA A 28 6.14 0.30 14.07
CA ALA A 28 7.46 -0.33 13.93
C ALA A 28 7.49 -1.75 14.52
N ARG A 29 6.86 -1.97 15.68
CA ARG A 29 6.73 -3.31 16.29
C ARG A 29 5.88 -4.24 15.44
N ALA A 30 4.74 -3.77 14.95
CA ALA A 30 3.86 -4.54 14.07
C ALA A 30 4.57 -4.96 12.78
N LEU A 31 5.35 -4.04 12.17
CA LEU A 31 6.16 -4.33 10.99
C LEU A 31 7.28 -5.35 11.29
N ALA A 32 7.97 -5.22 12.42
CA ALA A 32 9.02 -6.16 12.80
C ALA A 32 8.47 -7.57 13.09
N GLU A 33 7.30 -7.67 13.73
CA GLU A 33 6.64 -8.95 13.97
C GLU A 33 6.17 -9.62 12.68
N ALA A 34 5.54 -8.86 11.80
CA ALA A 34 5.22 -9.27 10.45
C ALA A 34 6.44 -9.81 9.69
N GLY A 35 7.56 -9.07 9.71
CA GLY A 35 8.80 -9.49 9.08
C GLY A 35 9.30 -10.85 9.60
N ARG A 36 9.25 -11.08 10.91
CA ARG A 36 9.61 -12.38 11.51
C ARG A 36 8.69 -13.52 11.05
N ARG A 37 7.36 -13.30 11.04
CA ARG A 37 6.39 -14.31 10.59
C ARG A 37 6.60 -14.69 9.13
N LEU A 38 6.88 -13.72 8.27
CA LEU A 38 7.14 -13.96 6.85
C LEU A 38 8.48 -14.68 6.60
N ALA A 39 9.48 -14.44 7.44
CA ALA A 39 10.81 -15.06 7.35
C ALA A 39 10.83 -16.52 7.83
N ALA A 40 9.96 -16.91 8.78
CA ALA A 40 9.89 -18.28 9.29
C ALA A 40 9.53 -19.29 8.19
N PRO A 41 10.03 -20.55 8.19
CA PRO A 41 9.65 -21.56 7.20
C PRO A 41 8.13 -21.77 7.15
N GLY A 42 7.56 -22.01 5.96
CA GLY A 42 6.12 -22.23 5.81
C GLY A 42 5.64 -22.16 4.36
N ASP A 43 4.34 -22.38 4.17
CA ASP A 43 3.68 -22.35 2.87
C ASP A 43 3.78 -20.97 2.21
N THR A 44 4.11 -20.95 0.92
CA THR A 44 4.32 -19.69 0.18
C THR A 44 3.00 -18.94 0.00
N SER A 45 1.90 -19.64 -0.28
CA SER A 45 0.60 -19.00 -0.49
C SER A 45 0.11 -18.33 0.79
N ALA A 46 0.23 -19.02 1.93
CA ALA A 46 -0.08 -18.47 3.25
C ALA A 46 0.74 -17.20 3.54
N LYS A 47 2.03 -17.20 3.23
CA LYS A 47 2.90 -16.03 3.40
C LYS A 47 2.53 -14.85 2.50
N LEU A 48 2.23 -15.12 1.23
CA LEU A 48 1.79 -14.08 0.29
C LEU A 48 0.47 -13.45 0.77
N TRP A 49 -0.46 -14.27 1.25
CA TRP A 49 -1.72 -13.80 1.82
C TRP A 49 -1.51 -12.94 3.08
N GLU A 50 -0.66 -13.39 4.00
CA GLU A 50 -0.32 -12.59 5.20
C GLU A 50 0.36 -11.27 4.83
N THR A 51 1.22 -11.28 3.80
CA THR A 51 1.85 -10.06 3.26
C THR A 51 0.80 -9.06 2.76
N ALA A 52 -0.14 -9.49 1.93
CA ALA A 52 -1.20 -8.61 1.42
C ALA A 52 -2.07 -8.07 2.56
N ARG A 53 -2.45 -8.92 3.52
CA ARG A 53 -3.22 -8.49 4.70
C ARG A 53 -2.48 -7.51 5.58
N LEU A 54 -1.18 -7.67 5.74
CA LEU A 54 -0.36 -6.73 6.49
C LEU A 54 -0.30 -5.39 5.78
N ALA A 55 -0.07 -5.36 4.47
CA ALA A 55 -0.05 -4.12 3.70
C ALA A 55 -1.33 -3.30 3.91
N ALA A 56 -2.51 -3.92 3.77
CA ALA A 56 -3.79 -3.25 4.03
C ALA A 56 -3.97 -2.77 5.48
N ARG A 57 -3.35 -3.41 6.47
CA ARG A 57 -3.44 -2.97 7.87
C ARG A 57 -2.46 -1.86 8.23
N THR A 58 -1.30 -1.83 7.60
CA THR A 58 -0.18 -0.99 8.05
C THR A 58 0.08 0.22 7.17
N VAL A 59 -0.29 0.16 5.88
CA VAL A 59 -0.10 1.28 4.95
C VAL A 59 -1.26 2.25 5.14
N PRO A 60 -1.01 3.52 5.53
CA PRO A 60 -2.07 4.51 5.69
C PRO A 60 -2.84 4.72 4.39
N GLY A 61 -4.17 4.67 4.46
CA GLY A 61 -5.06 4.84 3.30
C GLY A 61 -5.09 3.66 2.33
N CYS A 62 -4.61 2.47 2.74
CA CYS A 62 -4.69 1.25 1.94
C CYS A 62 -5.86 0.37 2.42
N ASP A 63 -7.00 0.48 1.74
CA ASP A 63 -8.18 -0.35 2.07
C ASP A 63 -8.07 -1.78 1.52
N HIS A 64 -7.38 -1.91 0.39
CA HIS A 64 -7.23 -3.16 -0.34
C HIS A 64 -5.79 -3.39 -0.80
N ALA A 65 -5.37 -4.65 -0.79
CA ALA A 65 -4.05 -5.08 -1.23
C ALA A 65 -4.14 -6.41 -1.97
N GLY A 66 -3.22 -6.63 -2.89
CA GLY A 66 -3.08 -7.87 -3.64
C GLY A 66 -1.65 -8.08 -4.09
N ILE A 67 -1.37 -9.27 -4.61
CA ILE A 67 -0.07 -9.61 -5.18
C ILE A 67 -0.30 -10.14 -6.59
N THR A 68 0.16 -9.37 -7.58
CA THR A 68 0.24 -9.80 -8.97
C THR A 68 1.52 -10.60 -9.19
N LEU A 69 1.39 -11.78 -9.78
CA LEU A 69 2.49 -12.58 -10.29
C LEU A 69 2.69 -12.31 -11.79
N VAL A 70 3.92 -11.98 -12.16
CA VAL A 70 4.34 -11.89 -13.56
C VAL A 70 4.88 -13.25 -13.99
N ARG A 71 4.18 -13.95 -14.88
CA ARG A 71 4.60 -15.26 -15.41
C ARG A 71 5.15 -15.09 -16.83
N ARG A 72 6.39 -15.56 -17.05
CA ARG A 72 6.96 -15.60 -18.41
C ARG A 72 6.05 -16.44 -19.31
N GLY A 73 5.55 -15.82 -20.39
CA GLY A 73 4.71 -16.48 -21.39
C GLY A 73 3.25 -16.72 -20.98
N SER A 74 2.83 -16.39 -19.75
CA SER A 74 1.45 -16.61 -19.27
C SER A 74 0.80 -15.34 -18.71
N GLY A 75 1.39 -14.17 -18.93
CA GLY A 75 0.84 -12.88 -18.53
C GLY A 75 0.83 -12.65 -17.02
N LEU A 76 -0.14 -11.85 -16.59
CA LEU A 76 -0.32 -11.43 -15.20
C LEU A 76 -1.45 -12.22 -14.54
N ALA A 77 -1.33 -12.47 -13.24
CA ALA A 77 -2.40 -13.05 -12.45
C ALA A 77 -2.30 -12.61 -11.00
N THR A 78 -3.44 -12.49 -10.32
CA THR A 78 -3.52 -12.11 -8.91
C THR A 78 -4.02 -13.28 -8.06
N PRO A 79 -3.15 -14.21 -7.62
CA PRO A 79 -3.55 -15.33 -6.76
C PRO A 79 -3.87 -14.90 -5.32
N VAL A 80 -3.50 -13.69 -4.91
CA VAL A 80 -3.69 -13.18 -3.55
C VAL A 80 -4.28 -11.79 -3.59
N TYR A 81 -5.39 -11.59 -2.89
CA TYR A 81 -6.11 -10.33 -2.77
C TYR A 81 -6.86 -10.27 -1.43
N THR A 82 -7.00 -9.08 -0.84
CA THR A 82 -7.71 -8.91 0.43
C THR A 82 -9.23 -8.75 0.29
N GLY A 83 -9.73 -8.55 -0.94
CA GLY A 83 -11.15 -8.42 -1.22
C GLY A 83 -11.49 -8.52 -2.72
N PRO A 84 -12.78 -8.73 -3.06
CA PRO A 84 -13.22 -8.91 -4.45
C PRO A 84 -12.97 -7.68 -5.31
N THR A 85 -13.01 -6.48 -4.74
CA THR A 85 -12.70 -5.21 -5.42
C THR A 85 -11.23 -5.10 -5.82
N ALA A 86 -10.30 -5.68 -5.05
CA ALA A 86 -8.89 -5.77 -5.44
C ALA A 86 -8.67 -6.71 -6.63
N LEU A 87 -9.30 -7.89 -6.62
CA LEU A 87 -9.22 -8.78 -7.77
C LEU A 87 -9.83 -8.15 -9.02
N ALA A 88 -10.99 -7.51 -8.89
CA ALA A 88 -11.67 -6.83 -9.99
C ALA A 88 -10.83 -5.68 -10.57
N ALA A 89 -10.17 -4.88 -9.72
CA ALA A 89 -9.28 -3.81 -10.17
C ALA A 89 -8.06 -4.36 -10.94
N ASP A 90 -7.45 -5.45 -10.46
CA ASP A 90 -6.35 -6.10 -11.19
C ASP A 90 -6.80 -6.69 -12.53
N GLN A 91 -7.93 -7.39 -12.55
CA GLN A 91 -8.49 -7.95 -13.79
C GLN A 91 -8.79 -6.86 -14.81
N LEU A 92 -9.34 -5.73 -14.36
CA LEU A 92 -9.60 -4.58 -15.23
C LEU A 92 -8.31 -4.05 -15.88
N GLN A 93 -7.19 -4.00 -15.16
CA GLN A 93 -5.91 -3.58 -15.76
C GLN A 93 -5.48 -4.52 -16.87
N TYR A 94 -5.70 -5.82 -16.67
CA TYR A 94 -5.32 -6.85 -17.64
C TYR A 94 -6.21 -6.80 -18.88
N ASP A 95 -7.52 -6.63 -18.70
CA ASP A 95 -8.50 -6.57 -19.77
C ASP A 95 -8.33 -5.31 -20.63
N LEU A 96 -7.99 -4.18 -20.00
CA LEU A 96 -7.74 -2.92 -20.69
C LEU A 96 -6.33 -2.82 -21.27
N ASP A 97 -5.42 -3.70 -20.84
CA ASP A 97 -3.97 -3.59 -21.03
C ASP A 97 -3.43 -2.21 -20.60
N GLU A 98 -4.00 -1.67 -19.51
CA GLU A 98 -3.81 -0.29 -19.07
C GLU A 98 -3.85 -0.25 -17.55
N GLY A 99 -2.88 0.42 -16.93
CA GLY A 99 -2.84 0.63 -15.48
C GLY A 99 -1.47 0.36 -14.87
N PRO A 100 -1.30 0.76 -13.60
CA PRO A 100 0.01 0.81 -12.96
C PRO A 100 0.65 -0.58 -12.77
N CYS A 101 -0.11 -1.66 -12.55
CA CYS A 101 0.43 -3.02 -12.41
C CYS A 101 0.97 -3.56 -13.75
N VAL A 102 0.24 -3.30 -14.84
CA VAL A 102 0.63 -3.70 -16.20
C VAL A 102 1.92 -2.98 -16.61
N GLU A 103 2.00 -1.67 -16.40
CA GLU A 103 3.22 -0.91 -16.68
C GLU A 103 4.40 -1.35 -15.83
N VAL A 104 4.21 -1.56 -14.52
CA VAL A 104 5.27 -2.06 -13.63
C VAL A 104 5.82 -3.40 -14.16
N ALA A 105 4.94 -4.29 -14.59
CA ALA A 105 5.34 -5.59 -15.12
C ALA A 105 6.05 -5.48 -16.48
N ARG A 106 5.52 -4.64 -17.37
CA ARG A 106 6.01 -4.44 -18.74
C ARG A 106 7.36 -3.75 -18.77
N GLU A 107 7.49 -2.64 -18.06
CA GLU A 107 8.69 -1.81 -18.07
C GLU A 107 9.72 -2.24 -17.03
N GLY A 108 9.32 -3.09 -16.08
CA GLY A 108 10.20 -3.58 -15.02
C GLY A 108 10.63 -2.51 -14.01
N VAL A 109 9.95 -1.36 -13.99
CA VAL A 109 10.15 -0.27 -13.03
C VAL A 109 9.79 -0.70 -11.60
N ARG A 110 10.30 0.03 -10.60
CA ARG A 110 10.09 -0.34 -9.19
C ARG A 110 8.67 -0.09 -8.70
N TRP A 111 8.00 0.93 -9.19
CA TRP A 111 6.65 1.27 -8.77
C TRP A 111 5.99 2.20 -9.80
N ARG A 112 4.66 2.24 -9.73
CA ARG A 112 3.79 3.22 -10.40
C ARG A 112 2.75 3.69 -9.40
N ARG A 113 2.11 4.82 -9.68
CA ARG A 113 1.10 5.38 -8.80
C ARG A 113 0.01 6.07 -9.59
N LEU A 114 -1.22 5.63 -9.38
CA LEU A 114 -2.41 6.39 -9.68
C LEU A 114 -2.78 7.13 -8.39
N VAL A 115 -2.67 8.46 -8.39
CA VAL A 115 -2.85 9.29 -7.19
C VAL A 115 -4.32 9.61 -6.95
N ASP A 116 -5.06 9.90 -8.02
CA ASP A 116 -6.46 10.29 -7.98
C ASP A 116 -7.15 9.81 -9.26
N THR A 117 -8.15 8.94 -9.12
CA THR A 117 -8.94 8.44 -10.25
C THR A 117 -9.77 9.53 -10.95
N ALA A 118 -10.02 10.67 -10.31
CA ALA A 118 -10.80 11.77 -10.90
C ALA A 118 -10.01 12.57 -11.95
N SER A 119 -8.70 12.73 -11.75
CA SER A 119 -7.85 13.58 -12.58
C SER A 119 -6.81 12.84 -13.42
N ASP A 120 -6.74 11.51 -13.33
CA ASP A 120 -5.70 10.73 -14.00
C ASP A 120 -5.86 10.76 -15.54
N THR A 121 -4.78 11.17 -16.22
CA THR A 121 -4.68 11.22 -17.68
C THR A 121 -3.72 10.18 -18.26
N THR A 122 -3.01 9.43 -17.42
CA THR A 122 -2.05 8.41 -17.84
C THR A 122 -2.77 7.09 -18.12
N TRP A 123 -3.74 6.73 -17.28
CA TRP A 123 -4.59 5.56 -17.42
C TRP A 123 -6.07 5.93 -17.34
N PRO A 124 -6.60 6.73 -18.29
CA PRO A 124 -7.94 7.29 -18.20
C PRO A 124 -9.07 6.24 -18.21
N ARG A 125 -8.89 5.09 -18.87
CA ARG A 125 -9.92 4.03 -18.92
C ARG A 125 -9.89 3.23 -17.63
N PHE A 126 -8.69 2.88 -17.16
CA PHE A 126 -8.51 2.18 -15.90
C PHE A 126 -9.00 3.00 -14.72
N ALA A 127 -8.58 4.28 -14.62
CA ALA A 127 -8.96 5.20 -13.55
C ALA A 127 -10.49 5.31 -13.42
N ARG A 128 -11.20 5.45 -14.54
CA ARG A 128 -12.66 5.47 -14.56
C ARG A 128 -13.24 4.17 -14.02
N GLY A 129 -12.79 3.02 -14.53
CA GLY A 129 -13.38 1.74 -14.14
C GLY A 129 -13.12 1.37 -12.68
N VAL A 130 -11.94 1.64 -12.11
CA VAL A 130 -11.70 1.38 -10.69
C VAL A 130 -12.39 2.37 -9.76
N ARG A 131 -12.65 3.60 -10.22
CA ARG A 131 -13.49 4.54 -9.48
C ARG A 131 -14.91 4.00 -9.29
N ASP A 132 -15.46 3.35 -10.31
CA ASP A 132 -16.78 2.69 -10.22
C ASP A 132 -16.75 1.48 -9.27
N LEU A 133 -15.56 0.90 -9.01
CA LEU A 133 -15.30 -0.11 -7.98
C LEU A 133 -14.98 0.47 -6.59
N GLY A 134 -15.02 1.80 -6.43
CA GLY A 134 -14.77 2.51 -5.18
C GLY A 134 -13.31 2.89 -4.91
N TRP A 135 -12.42 2.80 -5.90
CA TRP A 135 -11.01 3.16 -5.72
C TRP A 135 -10.77 4.65 -5.93
N ALA A 136 -10.00 5.27 -5.02
CA ALA A 136 -9.49 6.62 -5.17
C ALA A 136 -8.06 6.67 -5.73
N ALA A 137 -7.22 5.70 -5.37
CA ALA A 137 -5.80 5.66 -5.70
C ALA A 137 -5.29 4.21 -5.83
N SER A 138 -4.15 4.01 -6.50
CA SER A 138 -3.46 2.71 -6.58
C SER A 138 -1.93 2.90 -6.61
N SER A 139 -1.18 2.01 -5.98
CA SER A 139 0.30 2.14 -5.86
C SER A 139 0.99 0.77 -5.85
N PRO A 140 1.11 0.08 -6.98
CA PRO A 140 1.84 -1.17 -7.06
C PRO A 140 3.35 -0.96 -6.92
N VAL A 141 3.99 -1.88 -6.20
CA VAL A 141 5.44 -1.97 -6.06
C VAL A 141 5.92 -3.32 -6.58
N ARG A 142 6.99 -3.29 -7.37
CA ARG A 142 7.63 -4.48 -7.91
C ARG A 142 8.47 -5.14 -6.84
N CYS A 143 8.08 -6.33 -6.42
CA CYS A 143 8.92 -7.21 -5.61
C CYS A 143 9.80 -8.07 -6.54
N THR A 144 11.11 -7.94 -6.40
CA THR A 144 12.08 -8.83 -7.05
C THR A 144 12.75 -9.69 -6.00
N ARG A 145 13.02 -10.97 -6.31
CA ARG A 145 13.96 -11.74 -5.48
C ARG A 145 15.30 -10.99 -5.43
N PRO A 146 15.97 -10.96 -4.25
CA PRO A 146 17.36 -10.55 -4.20
C PRO A 146 18.15 -11.37 -5.22
N ARG A 147 19.02 -10.70 -5.99
CA ARG A 147 20.01 -11.42 -6.79
C ARG A 147 21.06 -11.91 -5.80
N GLY A 148 21.18 -13.24 -5.68
CA GLY A 148 22.33 -13.86 -5.02
C GLY A 148 23.59 -13.70 -5.86
#